data_AF-A0A554FU23-F1
#
_entry.id   AF-A0A554FU23-F1
#
_cell.length_a   1.000
_cell.length_b   1.000
_cell.length_c   1.000
_cell.angle_alpha   90.00
_cell.angle_beta   90.00
_cell.angle_gamma   90.00
#
_symmetry.space_group_name_H-M   'P 1'
#
loop_
_entity.id
_entity.type
_entity.pdbx_description
1 polymer ?
#
loop_
_entity_poly.entity_id
_entity_poly.type
_entity_poly.pdbx_seq_one_letter_code
_entity_poly.pdbx_strand_id
1 'polypeptide(L)'
;MARSLLPSKNREAARSARARLHRAARREIHQELAEWSKSGDLEADPPAFAPWEAREIRDAVNWRRGGDKVNPFIRWATVRTRGLRREDRLSHVRSLVSKGVIGEHALGHLEDTAAFRDPVEAAWRNRSWLRHGRRRRAGLMDRGEQAQLLRALLEEADGQRTLNRFLRERHPWPRTLTAPAAAPCHHRPRAMPPYRPLLGAHDVLPFLDSLEPNAHGRYSSAWGTLTPPVHWMRLFLQRFKEHRGHIPSVRAALEAEGLLKPLPPEGVRAPGR
;
A
#
# COMPACT_ATOMS: atom_id res chain seq x y z
N MET A 1 -7.88 -8.50 38.43
CA MET A 1 -7.90 -7.59 37.26
C MET A 1 -7.22 -8.16 36.02
N ALA A 2 -6.00 -8.73 36.09
CA ALA A 2 -5.31 -9.30 34.93
C ALA A 2 -6.10 -10.41 34.20
N ARG A 3 -6.88 -11.22 34.92
CA ARG A 3 -7.80 -12.23 34.33
C ARG A 3 -8.91 -11.65 33.43
N SER A 4 -9.21 -10.34 33.53
CA SER A 4 -10.29 -9.66 32.78
C SER A 4 -9.82 -8.90 31.53
N LEU A 5 -8.53 -8.95 31.19
CA LEU A 5 -7.97 -8.26 30.02
C LEU A 5 -8.35 -8.89 28.67
N LEU A 6 -9.26 -9.87 28.66
CA LEU A 6 -9.54 -10.76 27.53
C LEU A 6 -11.01 -10.75 27.07
N PRO A 7 -11.58 -9.56 26.80
CA PRO A 7 -12.40 -9.47 25.60
C PRO A 7 -11.95 -8.29 24.74
N SER A 8 -11.23 -8.61 23.66
CA SER A 8 -11.08 -7.69 22.54
C SER A 8 -12.47 -7.41 21.95
N LYS A 9 -12.80 -6.14 21.73
CA LYS A 9 -14.00 -5.73 20.98
C LYS A 9 -14.01 -6.30 19.56
N ASN A 10 -12.84 -6.67 19.05
CA ASN A 10 -12.61 -7.14 17.70
C ASN A 10 -12.56 -8.68 17.61
N ARG A 11 -13.04 -9.43 18.61
CA ARG A 11 -12.87 -10.90 18.66
C ARG A 11 -13.43 -11.61 17.44
N GLU A 12 -14.63 -11.26 17.00
CA GLU A 12 -15.28 -11.88 15.84
C GLU A 12 -14.56 -11.54 14.53
N ALA A 13 -14.29 -10.26 14.31
CA ALA A 13 -13.54 -9.80 13.15
C ALA A 13 -12.10 -10.37 13.12
N ALA A 14 -11.44 -10.55 14.27
CA ALA A 14 -10.13 -11.20 14.35
C ALA A 14 -10.19 -12.69 13.99
N ARG A 15 -11.25 -13.41 14.40
CA ARG A 15 -11.47 -14.80 13.96
C ARG A 15 -11.71 -14.86 12.45
N SER A 16 -12.51 -13.96 11.91
CA SER A 16 -12.76 -13.87 10.47
C SER A 16 -11.48 -13.54 9.68
N ALA A 17 -10.70 -12.56 10.14
CA ALA A 17 -9.42 -12.20 9.53
C ALA A 17 -8.42 -13.35 9.57
N ARG A 18 -8.30 -14.05 10.71
CA ARG A 18 -7.47 -15.26 10.84
C ARG A 18 -7.90 -16.35 9.87
N ALA A 19 -9.21 -16.64 9.80
CA ALA A 19 -9.73 -17.64 8.86
C ALA A 19 -9.45 -17.25 7.41
N ARG A 20 -9.60 -15.97 7.06
CA ARG A 20 -9.27 -15.45 5.73
C ARG A 20 -7.78 -15.62 5.41
N LEU A 21 -6.89 -15.24 6.31
CA LEU A 21 -5.43 -15.39 6.14
C LEU A 21 -5.05 -16.87 5.95
N HIS A 22 -5.55 -17.78 6.80
CA HIS A 22 -5.26 -19.21 6.65
C HIS A 22 -5.85 -19.82 5.38
N ARG A 23 -6.99 -19.33 4.88
CA ARG A 23 -7.55 -19.78 3.60
C ARG A 23 -6.74 -19.25 2.42
N ALA A 24 -6.24 -18.02 2.51
CA ALA A 24 -5.35 -17.46 1.50
C ALA A 24 -4.07 -18.27 1.41
N ALA A 25 -3.36 -18.45 2.53
CA ALA A 25 -2.15 -19.26 2.62
C ALA A 25 -2.34 -20.69 2.10
N ARG A 26 -3.44 -21.36 2.48
CA ARG A 26 -3.73 -22.71 1.96
C ARG A 26 -3.95 -22.74 0.46
N ARG A 27 -4.70 -21.79 -0.11
CA ARG A 27 -4.95 -21.74 -1.55
C ARG A 27 -3.67 -21.54 -2.33
N GLU A 28 -2.78 -20.71 -1.80
CA GLU A 28 -1.49 -20.41 -2.41
C GLU A 28 -0.55 -21.60 -2.37
N ILE A 29 -0.39 -22.24 -1.20
CA ILE A 29 0.35 -23.51 -1.09
C ILE A 29 -0.21 -24.56 -2.07
N HIS A 30 -1.53 -24.67 -2.20
CA HIS A 30 -2.13 -25.58 -3.17
C HIS A 30 -1.86 -25.19 -4.63
N GLN A 31 -1.79 -23.90 -4.95
CA GLN A 31 -1.43 -23.40 -6.28
C GLN A 31 0.05 -23.69 -6.58
N GLU A 32 0.94 -23.39 -5.64
CA GLU A 32 2.38 -23.69 -5.74
C GLU A 32 2.62 -25.19 -5.92
N LEU A 33 2.00 -26.04 -5.09
CA LEU A 33 2.09 -27.50 -5.23
C LEU A 33 1.53 -28.00 -6.56
N ALA A 34 0.46 -27.39 -7.07
CA ALA A 34 -0.11 -27.74 -8.36
C ALA A 34 0.76 -27.29 -9.54
N GLU A 35 1.44 -26.15 -9.43
CA GLU A 35 2.41 -25.67 -10.41
C GLU A 35 3.65 -26.57 -10.42
N TRP A 36 4.17 -26.94 -9.25
CA TRP A 36 5.26 -27.90 -9.09
C TRP A 36 4.94 -29.27 -9.66
N SER A 37 3.75 -29.79 -9.35
CA SER A 37 3.30 -31.08 -9.89
C SER A 37 3.18 -31.07 -11.42
N LYS A 38 2.97 -29.89 -12.02
CA LYS A 38 2.87 -29.71 -13.48
C LYS A 38 4.21 -29.45 -14.16
N SER A 39 5.15 -28.79 -13.49
CA SER A 39 6.45 -28.45 -14.07
C SER A 39 7.34 -29.69 -14.24
N GLY A 40 7.12 -30.75 -13.45
CA GLY A 40 7.89 -31.99 -13.54
C GLY A 40 9.38 -31.83 -13.20
N ASP A 41 9.76 -30.66 -12.71
CA ASP A 41 11.12 -30.26 -12.41
C ASP A 41 11.37 -30.45 -10.92
N LEU A 42 11.94 -31.61 -10.57
CA LEU A 42 12.24 -32.00 -9.19
C LEU A 42 13.49 -31.28 -8.63
N GLU A 43 14.24 -30.56 -9.46
CA GLU A 43 15.45 -29.81 -9.07
C GLU A 43 15.20 -28.30 -8.94
N ALA A 44 14.00 -27.81 -9.24
CA ALA A 44 13.66 -26.41 -9.02
C ALA A 44 13.69 -26.07 -7.53
N ASP A 45 14.49 -25.06 -7.16
CA ASP A 45 14.58 -24.58 -5.79
C ASP A 45 13.20 -24.16 -5.25
N PRO A 46 12.86 -24.53 -3.99
CA PRO A 46 11.66 -24.03 -3.32
C PRO A 46 11.63 -22.50 -3.35
N PRO A 47 10.50 -21.88 -3.76
CA PRO A 47 10.37 -20.44 -3.68
C PRO A 47 10.61 -19.98 -2.24
N ALA A 48 11.28 -18.84 -2.09
CA ALA A 48 11.57 -18.28 -0.77
C ALA A 48 10.27 -18.13 0.02
N PHE A 49 10.17 -18.85 1.14
CA PHE A 49 9.04 -18.83 2.08
C PHE A 49 8.45 -17.42 2.21
N ALA A 50 7.19 -17.29 1.77
CA ALA A 50 6.41 -16.06 1.63
C ALA A 50 6.77 -14.88 2.58
N PRO A 51 7.65 -13.95 2.17
CA PRO A 51 8.12 -12.82 3.01
C PRO A 51 7.04 -11.78 3.35
N TRP A 52 5.89 -11.86 2.70
CA TRP A 52 4.78 -10.91 2.75
C TRP A 52 3.76 -11.25 3.86
N GLU A 53 3.82 -12.45 4.44
CA GLU A 53 3.02 -12.88 5.59
C GLU A 53 3.30 -12.05 6.85
N ALA A 54 4.54 -11.61 7.04
CA ALA A 54 4.96 -10.89 8.24
C ALA A 54 4.31 -9.50 8.37
N ARG A 55 3.79 -8.91 7.28
CA ARG A 55 3.09 -7.63 7.34
C ARG A 55 1.60 -7.83 7.61
N GLU A 56 0.93 -8.69 6.87
CA GLU A 56 -0.52 -8.90 7.04
C GLU A 56 -0.88 -9.53 8.38
N ILE A 57 -0.06 -10.49 8.85
CA ILE A 57 -0.23 -11.08 10.19
C ILE A 57 0.00 -10.00 11.25
N ARG A 58 1.04 -9.18 11.09
CA ARG A 58 1.34 -8.07 12.01
C ARG A 58 0.22 -7.05 12.04
N ASP A 59 -0.33 -6.68 10.89
CA ASP A 59 -1.46 -5.76 10.80
C ASP A 59 -2.72 -6.35 11.46
N ALA A 60 -3.00 -7.63 11.23
CA ALA A 60 -4.12 -8.32 11.89
C ALA A 60 -3.94 -8.41 13.41
N VAL A 61 -2.73 -8.69 13.89
CA VAL A 61 -2.38 -8.70 15.32
C VAL A 61 -2.51 -7.30 15.90
N ASN A 62 -1.95 -6.28 15.26
CA ASN A 62 -2.04 -4.88 15.70
C ASN A 62 -3.50 -4.42 15.79
N TRP A 63 -4.30 -4.71 14.77
CA TRP A 63 -5.72 -4.36 14.74
C TRP A 63 -6.54 -5.08 15.82
N ARG A 64 -6.23 -6.35 16.09
CA ARG A 64 -6.83 -7.10 17.21
C ARG A 64 -6.44 -6.49 18.56
N ARG A 65 -5.15 -6.19 18.77
CA ARG A 65 -4.62 -5.59 20.00
C ARG A 65 -5.21 -4.21 20.26
N GLY A 66 -5.42 -3.39 19.22
CA GLY A 66 -6.10 -2.10 19.34
C GLY A 66 -7.55 -2.20 19.82
N GLY A 67 -8.19 -3.36 19.68
CA GLY A 67 -9.52 -3.65 20.23
C GLY A 67 -9.52 -4.15 21.67
N ASP A 68 -8.35 -4.38 22.28
CA ASP A 68 -8.25 -4.90 23.64
C ASP A 68 -8.77 -3.86 24.65
N LYS A 69 -9.56 -4.30 25.63
CA LYS A 69 -10.10 -3.43 26.68
C LYS A 69 -9.08 -3.19 27.79
N VAL A 70 -7.91 -2.67 27.43
CA VAL A 70 -6.75 -2.48 28.33
C VAL A 70 -6.79 -1.14 29.08
N ASN A 71 -7.63 -0.19 28.65
CA ASN A 71 -7.73 1.14 29.24
C ASN A 71 -7.97 1.15 30.77
N PRO A 72 -8.86 0.32 31.36
CA PRO A 72 -9.00 0.25 32.82
C PRO A 72 -7.71 -0.15 33.52
N PHE A 73 -6.96 -1.08 32.95
CA PHE A 73 -5.67 -1.52 33.49
C PHE A 73 -4.60 -0.45 33.36
N ILE A 74 -4.51 0.24 32.22
CA ILE A 74 -3.59 1.36 32.01
C ILE A 74 -3.86 2.47 33.04
N ARG A 75 -5.13 2.84 33.26
CA ARG A 75 -5.50 3.84 34.26
C ARG A 75 -5.12 3.41 35.68
N TRP A 76 -5.46 2.19 36.07
CA TRP A 76 -5.09 1.65 37.36
C TRP A 76 -3.57 1.65 37.58
N ALA A 77 -2.80 1.16 36.60
CA ALA A 77 -1.34 1.10 36.68
C ALA A 77 -0.72 2.50 36.78
N THR A 78 -1.24 3.47 36.01
CA THR A 78 -0.79 4.87 36.03
C THR A 78 -1.04 5.52 37.40
N VAL A 79 -2.23 5.33 37.98
CA VAL A 79 -2.56 5.85 39.31
C VAL A 79 -1.70 5.19 40.38
N ARG A 80 -1.57 3.86 40.34
CA ARG A 80 -0.82 3.08 41.33
C ARG A 80 0.67 3.44 41.38
N THR A 81 1.24 3.81 40.24
CA THR A 81 2.68 4.12 40.12
C THR A 81 3.00 5.63 40.10
N ARG A 82 2.00 6.50 40.31
CA ARG A 82 2.17 7.96 40.20
C ARG A 82 3.26 8.52 41.12
N GLY A 83 3.41 7.95 42.32
CA GLY A 83 4.43 8.35 43.30
C GLY A 83 5.82 7.76 43.07
N LEU A 84 5.97 6.84 42.12
CA LEU A 84 7.26 6.22 41.79
C LEU A 84 7.97 7.00 40.70
N ARG A 85 9.31 6.94 40.72
CA ARG A 85 10.16 7.36 39.60
C ARG A 85 9.75 6.61 38.35
N ARG A 86 9.81 7.25 37.18
CA ARG A 86 9.25 6.70 35.93
C ARG A 86 9.89 5.36 35.58
N GLU A 87 11.20 5.28 35.79
CA GLU A 87 12.07 4.15 35.47
C GLU A 87 11.64 2.90 36.27
N ASP A 88 11.13 3.10 37.48
CA ASP A 88 10.71 2.02 38.38
C ASP A 88 9.27 1.54 38.14
N ARG A 89 8.46 2.33 37.42
CA ARG A 89 7.01 2.07 37.31
C ARG A 89 6.71 0.75 36.63
N LEU A 90 7.41 0.44 35.54
CA LEU A 90 7.16 -0.78 34.77
C LEU A 90 7.54 -2.02 35.58
N SER A 91 8.71 -1.99 36.25
CA SER A 91 9.17 -3.05 37.14
C SER A 91 8.22 -3.26 38.32
N HIS A 92 7.71 -2.17 38.91
CA HIS A 92 6.71 -2.24 39.97
C HIS A 92 5.39 -2.87 39.50
N VAL A 93 4.89 -2.52 38.31
CA VAL A 93 3.67 -3.16 37.80
C VAL A 93 3.91 -4.63 37.46
N ARG A 94 5.09 -4.96 36.91
CA ARG A 94 5.49 -6.35 36.58
C ARG A 94 5.47 -7.26 37.82
N SER A 95 5.81 -6.77 39.00
CA SER A 95 5.71 -7.57 40.24
C SER A 95 4.27 -7.82 40.70
N LEU A 96 3.31 -7.01 40.27
CA LEU A 96 1.89 -7.10 40.66
C LEU A 96 1.05 -7.93 39.68
N VAL A 97 1.48 -8.09 38.43
CA VAL A 97 0.77 -8.91 37.44
C VAL A 97 1.23 -10.36 37.46
N SER A 98 0.33 -11.27 37.06
CA SER A 98 0.63 -12.70 36.94
C SER A 98 1.77 -12.94 35.95
N LYS A 99 2.74 -13.80 36.31
CA LYS A 99 3.77 -14.26 35.39
C LYS A 99 3.14 -15.07 34.24
N GLY A 100 3.68 -14.92 33.03
CA GLY A 100 3.21 -15.60 31.81
C GLY A 100 2.44 -14.71 30.83
N VAL A 101 1.88 -15.35 29.80
CA VAL A 101 1.40 -14.69 28.56
C VAL A 101 0.40 -13.55 28.81
N ILE A 102 -0.51 -13.69 29.77
CA ILE A 102 -1.53 -12.66 30.06
C ILE A 102 -0.87 -11.42 30.69
N GLY A 103 0.08 -11.62 31.60
CA GLY A 103 0.81 -10.53 32.25
C GLY A 103 1.76 -9.85 31.28
N GLU A 104 2.50 -10.60 30.47
CA GLU A 104 3.37 -10.07 29.43
C GLU A 104 2.59 -9.24 28.40
N HIS A 105 1.45 -9.75 27.95
CA HIS A 105 0.54 -9.02 27.06
C HIS A 105 0.04 -7.71 27.70
N ALA A 106 -0.30 -7.74 28.98
CA ALA A 106 -0.71 -6.56 29.72
C ALA A 106 0.41 -5.52 29.83
N LEU A 107 1.63 -5.97 30.15
CA LEU A 107 2.82 -5.12 30.28
C LEU A 107 3.19 -4.46 28.95
N GLY A 108 3.08 -5.19 27.83
CA GLY A 108 3.30 -4.62 26.50
C GLY A 108 2.37 -3.44 26.19
N HIS A 109 1.14 -3.45 26.69
CA HIS A 109 0.24 -2.30 26.56
C HIS A 109 0.66 -1.10 27.41
N LEU A 110 1.41 -1.30 28.50
CA LEU A 110 1.90 -0.20 29.35
C LEU A 110 3.15 0.45 28.77
N GLU A 111 4.08 -0.32 28.20
CA GLU A 111 5.33 0.18 27.60
C GLU A 111 5.08 1.28 26.56
N ASP A 112 3.96 1.21 25.85
CA ASP A 112 3.58 2.19 24.84
C ASP A 112 2.79 3.41 25.36
N THR A 113 2.53 3.49 26.66
CA THR A 113 1.77 4.61 27.25
C THR A 113 2.67 5.72 27.78
N ALA A 114 2.21 6.97 27.70
CA ALA A 114 2.98 8.14 28.09
C ALA A 114 3.47 8.14 29.55
N ALA A 115 2.78 7.43 30.44
CA ALA A 115 3.15 7.35 31.86
C ALA A 115 4.37 6.44 32.12
N PHE A 116 4.69 5.54 31.20
CA PHE A 116 5.72 4.50 31.32
C PHE A 116 6.80 4.59 30.24
N ARG A 117 6.50 5.18 29.08
CA ARG A 117 7.47 5.36 28.00
C ARG A 117 8.56 6.37 28.39
N ASP A 118 9.79 6.08 28.02
CA ASP A 118 10.91 7.01 28.14
C ASP A 118 10.68 8.24 27.22
N PRO A 119 10.72 9.48 27.73
CA PRO A 119 10.60 10.69 26.91
C PRO A 119 11.66 10.81 25.81
N VAL A 120 12.89 10.31 26.01
CA VAL A 120 13.93 10.32 24.98
C VAL A 120 13.55 9.39 23.82
N GLU A 121 13.15 8.17 24.16
CA GLU A 121 12.68 7.19 23.18
C GLU A 121 11.40 7.67 22.47
N ALA A 122 10.47 8.30 23.20
CA ALA A 122 9.25 8.88 22.64
C ALA A 122 9.57 10.00 21.64
N ALA A 123 10.51 10.89 21.98
CA ALA A 123 10.95 11.95 21.09
C ALA A 123 11.63 11.39 19.84
N TRP A 124 12.47 10.37 19.99
CA TRP A 124 13.11 9.69 18.86
C TRP A 124 12.08 9.01 17.94
N ARG A 125 11.14 8.23 18.50
CA ARG A 125 10.06 7.59 17.73
C ARG A 125 9.21 8.62 17.02
N ASN A 126 8.83 9.73 17.67
CA ASN A 126 8.08 10.81 17.03
C ASN A 126 8.85 11.43 15.86
N ARG A 127 10.15 11.71 16.02
CA ARG A 127 10.98 12.23 14.91
C ARG A 127 11.07 11.23 13.77
N SER A 128 11.24 9.94 14.07
CA SER A 128 11.27 8.87 13.07
C SER A 128 9.94 8.78 12.32
N TRP A 129 8.82 8.77 13.06
CA TRP A 129 7.47 8.72 12.49
C TRP A 129 7.16 9.95 11.64
N LEU A 130 7.56 11.14 12.08
CA LEU A 130 7.44 12.37 11.30
C LEU A 130 8.32 12.34 10.05
N ARG A 131 9.54 11.81 10.10
CA ARG A 131 10.40 11.64 8.92
C ARG A 131 9.81 10.63 7.93
N HIS A 132 9.35 9.49 8.41
CA HIS A 132 8.69 8.49 7.57
C HIS A 132 7.37 9.01 7.00
N GLY A 133 6.58 9.74 7.79
CA GLY A 133 5.36 10.40 7.36
C GLY A 133 5.62 11.48 6.31
N ARG A 134 6.67 12.30 6.49
CA ARG A 134 7.11 13.29 5.50
C ARG A 134 7.63 12.64 4.23
N ARG A 135 8.42 11.56 4.31
CA ARG A 135 8.85 10.81 3.11
C ARG A 135 7.68 10.19 2.36
N ARG A 136 6.69 9.64 3.07
CA ARG A 136 5.45 9.13 2.46
C ARG A 136 4.64 10.27 1.81
N ARG A 137 4.54 11.44 2.47
CA ARG A 137 3.82 12.61 1.94
C ARG A 137 4.54 13.33 0.81
N ALA A 138 5.86 13.43 0.84
CA ALA A 138 6.65 14.14 -0.16
C ALA A 138 6.56 13.50 -1.56
N GLY A 139 6.23 12.19 -1.65
CA GLY A 139 5.90 11.52 -2.90
C GLY A 139 4.39 11.40 -3.19
N LEU A 140 3.52 11.85 -2.30
CA LEU A 140 2.07 11.88 -2.51
C LEU A 140 1.71 13.25 -3.07
N MET A 141 1.70 13.38 -4.40
CA MET A 141 1.03 14.52 -5.04
C MET A 141 -0.42 14.51 -4.61
N ASP A 142 -0.90 15.64 -4.09
CA ASP A 142 -2.32 15.78 -3.78
C ASP A 142 -3.15 15.72 -5.08
N ARG A 143 -4.42 15.33 -4.98
CA ARG A 143 -5.32 15.25 -6.14
C ARG A 143 -5.43 16.59 -6.87
N GLY A 144 -5.43 17.70 -6.13
CA GLY A 144 -5.41 19.04 -6.71
C GLY A 144 -4.12 19.33 -7.49
N GLU A 145 -2.97 18.93 -6.95
CA GLU A 145 -1.67 19.08 -7.60
C GLU A 145 -1.58 18.24 -8.88
N GLN A 146 -2.08 16.99 -8.86
CA GLN A 146 -2.15 16.14 -10.05
C GLN A 146 -3.00 16.78 -11.14
N ALA A 147 -4.17 17.34 -10.79
CA ALA A 147 -5.04 18.00 -11.75
C ALA A 147 -4.40 19.26 -12.36
N GLN A 148 -3.68 20.05 -11.56
CA GLN A 148 -2.95 21.22 -12.05
C GLN A 148 -1.83 20.82 -13.02
N LEU A 149 -1.02 19.82 -12.67
CA LEU A 149 0.05 19.34 -13.54
C LEU A 149 -0.50 18.73 -14.83
N LEU A 150 -1.63 18.01 -14.78
CA LEU A 150 -2.30 17.50 -15.98
C LEU A 150 -2.85 18.61 -16.87
N ARG A 151 -3.32 19.74 -16.30
CA ARG A 151 -3.74 20.89 -17.10
C ARG A 151 -2.55 21.56 -17.77
N ALA A 152 -1.47 21.81 -17.02
CA ALA A 152 -0.23 22.35 -17.57
C ALA A 152 0.36 21.44 -18.66
N LEU A 153 0.28 20.11 -18.48
CA LEU A 153 0.68 19.14 -19.49
C LEU A 153 -0.09 19.28 -20.81
N LEU A 154 -1.37 19.65 -20.74
CA LEU A 154 -2.22 19.80 -21.92
C LEU A 154 -1.97 21.12 -22.67
N GLU A 155 -1.33 22.09 -22.02
CA GLU A 155 -0.88 23.35 -22.64
C GLU A 155 0.41 23.14 -23.44
N GLU A 156 1.21 22.14 -23.09
CA GLU A 156 2.46 21.81 -23.77
C GLU A 156 2.24 21.02 -25.07
N ALA A 157 3.01 21.37 -26.11
CA ALA A 157 3.02 20.64 -27.36
C ALA A 157 3.40 19.16 -27.12
N ASP A 158 2.60 18.25 -27.68
CA ASP A 158 2.74 16.80 -27.52
C ASP A 158 2.60 16.25 -26.08
N GLY A 159 2.28 17.07 -25.07
CA GLY A 159 2.20 16.60 -23.69
C GLY A 159 1.16 15.49 -23.47
N GLN A 160 -0.05 15.70 -24.00
CA GLN A 160 -1.12 14.70 -23.99
C GLN A 160 -0.72 13.39 -24.70
N ARG A 161 -0.13 13.52 -25.89
CA ARG A 161 0.29 12.39 -26.74
C ARG A 161 1.37 11.58 -26.04
N THR A 162 2.33 12.26 -25.42
CA THR A 162 3.47 11.66 -24.71
C THR A 162 3.02 10.91 -23.46
N LEU A 163 2.13 11.50 -22.63
CA LEU A 163 1.57 10.80 -21.48
C LEU A 163 0.75 9.57 -21.89
N ASN A 164 -0.17 9.71 -22.85
CA ASN A 164 -1.01 8.59 -23.30
C ASN A 164 -0.18 7.46 -23.93
N ARG A 165 0.93 7.80 -24.61
CA ARG A 165 1.89 6.82 -25.11
C ARG A 165 2.62 6.12 -23.97
N PHE A 166 3.16 6.88 -23.02
CA PHE A 166 3.86 6.36 -21.86
C PHE A 166 2.99 5.37 -21.06
N LEU A 167 1.74 5.75 -20.78
CA LEU A 167 0.80 4.89 -20.07
C LEU A 167 0.45 3.62 -20.87
N ARG A 168 0.35 3.72 -22.20
CA ARG A 168 0.07 2.57 -23.08
C ARG A 168 1.24 1.59 -23.14
N GLU A 169 2.47 2.08 -23.20
CA GLU A 169 3.67 1.23 -23.21
C GLU A 169 3.86 0.50 -21.89
N ARG A 170 3.49 1.13 -20.76
CA ARG A 170 3.66 0.56 -19.41
C ARG A 170 2.47 -0.27 -18.93
N HIS A 171 1.31 -0.09 -19.53
CA HIS A 171 0.10 -0.82 -19.16
C HIS A 171 -0.75 -1.11 -20.40
N PRO A 172 -0.38 -2.04 -21.28
CA PRO A 172 -1.10 -2.25 -22.53
C PRO A 172 -2.61 -2.45 -22.31
N TRP A 173 -3.42 -1.79 -23.13
CA TRP A 173 -4.85 -2.02 -23.21
C TRP A 173 -5.12 -3.51 -23.49
N PRO A 174 -6.03 -4.18 -22.77
CA PRO A 174 -6.59 -5.44 -23.25
C PRO A 174 -7.31 -5.14 -24.56
N ARG A 175 -6.82 -5.72 -25.66
CA ARG A 175 -7.20 -5.41 -27.04
C ARG A 175 -8.56 -6.00 -27.45
N THR A 176 -9.49 -6.17 -26.50
CA THR A 176 -10.76 -6.88 -26.70
C THR A 176 -11.95 -6.04 -26.25
N LEU A 177 -12.33 -5.07 -27.09
CA LEU A 177 -13.67 -4.47 -27.10
C LEU A 177 -14.34 -4.53 -28.49
N THR A 178 -13.83 -5.38 -29.39
CA THR A 178 -14.45 -5.68 -30.68
C THR A 178 -14.45 -7.19 -30.91
N ALA A 179 -15.40 -7.89 -30.26
CA ALA A 179 -16.07 -9.11 -30.74
C ALA A 179 -17.05 -9.62 -29.67
N PRO A 180 -18.36 -9.76 -29.96
CA PRO A 180 -19.27 -10.56 -29.15
C PRO A 180 -19.29 -11.99 -29.72
N ALA A 181 -18.64 -12.95 -29.06
CA ALA A 181 -18.85 -14.36 -29.39
C ALA A 181 -18.66 -15.23 -28.13
N ALA A 182 -19.80 -15.76 -27.67
CA ALA A 182 -19.97 -17.02 -26.94
C ALA A 182 -18.87 -17.45 -25.94
N ALA A 183 -19.07 -17.15 -24.65
CA ALA A 183 -18.51 -17.96 -23.57
C ALA A 183 -19.48 -18.03 -22.38
N PRO A 184 -19.68 -19.20 -21.75
CA PRO A 184 -20.67 -19.37 -20.68
C PRO A 184 -20.30 -18.53 -19.46
N CYS A 185 -21.28 -17.79 -18.96
CA CYS A 185 -21.29 -17.17 -17.65
C CYS A 185 -20.98 -18.23 -16.59
N HIS A 186 -19.93 -18.08 -15.78
CA HIS A 186 -19.86 -18.46 -14.35
C HIS A 186 -18.44 -18.35 -13.75
N HIS A 187 -17.40 -18.08 -14.54
CA HIS A 187 -16.08 -17.69 -14.04
C HIS A 187 -15.54 -16.46 -14.75
N ARG A 188 -16.12 -15.29 -14.48
CA ARG A 188 -15.42 -14.02 -14.77
C ARG A 188 -14.65 -13.62 -13.51
N PRO A 189 -13.31 -13.62 -13.48
CA PRO A 189 -12.62 -12.71 -12.57
C PRO A 189 -13.19 -11.33 -12.85
N ARG A 190 -13.56 -10.61 -11.78
CA ARG A 190 -14.16 -9.28 -11.82
C ARG A 190 -13.18 -8.34 -12.54
N ALA A 191 -13.26 -8.29 -13.86
CA ALA A 191 -12.35 -7.56 -14.72
C ALA A 191 -12.47 -6.08 -14.37
N MET A 192 -11.43 -5.54 -13.71
CA MET A 192 -11.34 -4.12 -13.42
C MET A 192 -11.29 -3.33 -14.74
N PRO A 193 -11.75 -2.06 -14.74
CA PRO A 193 -11.86 -1.29 -15.97
C PRO A 193 -10.48 -1.05 -16.59
N PRO A 194 -10.38 -1.07 -17.94
CA PRO A 194 -9.22 -0.54 -18.61
C PRO A 194 -9.21 0.98 -18.40
N TYR A 195 -8.14 1.51 -17.82
CA TYR A 195 -7.95 2.95 -17.73
C TYR A 195 -8.04 3.59 -19.13
N ARG A 196 -8.81 4.68 -19.22
CA ARG A 196 -9.07 5.38 -20.50
C ARG A 196 -7.99 6.44 -20.77
N PRO A 197 -7.68 6.77 -22.03
CA PRO A 197 -6.74 7.84 -22.34
C PRO A 197 -7.26 9.20 -21.86
N LEU A 198 -6.36 10.10 -21.49
CA LEU A 198 -6.71 11.50 -21.21
C LEU A 198 -7.11 12.18 -22.51
N LEU A 199 -8.33 12.74 -22.57
CA LEU A 199 -8.90 13.32 -23.79
C LEU A 199 -8.67 14.83 -23.94
N GLY A 200 -8.57 15.57 -22.83
CA GLY A 200 -8.35 17.01 -22.85
C GLY A 200 -8.61 17.68 -21.50
N ALA A 201 -8.64 19.02 -21.48
CA ALA A 201 -8.68 19.80 -20.22
C ALA A 201 -9.96 19.58 -19.41
N HIS A 202 -11.08 19.38 -20.08
CA HIS A 202 -12.36 19.03 -19.47
C HIS A 202 -12.37 17.62 -18.84
N ASP A 203 -11.44 16.77 -19.28
CA ASP A 203 -11.39 15.34 -18.94
C ASP A 203 -10.47 15.04 -17.75
N VAL A 204 -9.75 16.03 -17.21
CA VAL A 204 -8.71 15.84 -16.18
C VAL A 204 -9.26 15.17 -14.91
N LEU A 205 -10.36 15.68 -14.34
CA LEU A 205 -10.91 15.09 -13.11
C LEU A 205 -11.56 13.72 -13.36
N PRO A 206 -12.40 13.55 -14.39
CA PRO A 206 -12.97 12.23 -14.70
C PRO A 206 -11.90 11.21 -15.10
N PHE A 207 -10.76 11.63 -15.66
CA PHE A 207 -9.61 10.77 -15.93
C PHE A 207 -8.97 10.30 -14.63
N LEU A 208 -8.71 11.20 -13.67
CA LEU A 208 -8.20 10.84 -12.34
C LEU A 208 -9.14 9.86 -11.61
N ASP A 209 -10.46 10.06 -11.70
CA ASP A 209 -11.44 9.13 -11.12
C ASP A 209 -11.38 7.74 -11.74
N SER A 210 -11.12 7.65 -13.04
CA SER A 210 -10.97 6.35 -13.71
C SER A 210 -9.72 5.58 -13.28
N LEU A 211 -8.72 6.27 -12.71
CA LEU A 211 -7.49 5.67 -12.21
C LEU A 211 -7.62 5.21 -10.75
N GLU A 212 -8.53 5.78 -9.96
CA GLU A 212 -8.71 5.45 -8.54
C GLU A 212 -10.08 4.76 -8.27
N PRO A 213 -10.25 3.46 -8.60
CA PRO A 213 -11.53 2.75 -8.46
C PRO A 213 -12.08 2.67 -7.03
N ASN A 214 -11.29 3.05 -6.02
CA ASN A 214 -11.66 2.99 -4.60
C ASN A 214 -11.54 4.35 -3.89
N ALA A 215 -11.98 5.45 -4.51
CA ALA A 215 -12.05 6.76 -3.85
C ALA A 215 -12.88 6.76 -2.53
N HIS A 216 -13.68 5.71 -2.28
CA HIS A 216 -14.49 5.53 -1.06
C HIS A 216 -13.98 4.42 -0.11
N GLY A 217 -12.85 3.78 -0.40
CA GLY A 217 -12.30 2.68 0.39
C GLY A 217 -11.23 3.14 1.40
N ARG A 218 -11.32 2.71 2.67
CA ARG A 218 -10.37 2.98 3.77
C ARG A 218 -8.97 2.34 3.60
N TYR A 219 -8.43 2.24 2.39
CA TYR A 219 -7.07 1.76 2.16
C TYR A 219 -6.15 2.93 1.88
N SER A 220 -5.48 3.36 2.95
CA SER A 220 -4.42 4.36 2.93
C SER A 220 -3.38 4.03 1.87
N SER A 221 -3.26 4.91 0.88
CA SER A 221 -2.27 4.94 -0.19
C SER A 221 -0.84 4.95 0.37
N ALA A 222 -0.23 3.77 0.45
CA ALA A 222 1.21 3.62 0.62
C ALA A 222 1.87 3.56 -0.76
N TRP A 223 2.96 4.31 -0.96
CA TRP A 223 3.90 4.04 -2.05
C TRP A 223 4.32 2.55 -1.98
N GLY A 224 4.17 1.82 -3.10
CA GLY A 224 4.34 0.36 -3.18
C GLY A 224 3.05 -0.47 -3.11
N THR A 225 1.87 0.15 -2.94
CA THR A 225 0.56 -0.53 -3.01
C THR A 225 -0.40 0.08 -4.04
N LEU A 226 0.06 1.08 -4.80
CA LEU A 226 -0.72 1.67 -5.88
C LEU A 226 -0.84 0.64 -7.01
N THR A 227 -2.06 0.21 -7.31
CA THR A 227 -2.32 -0.59 -8.49
C THR A 227 -1.97 0.21 -9.74
N PRO A 228 -1.17 -0.34 -10.67
CA PRO A 228 -1.07 0.18 -12.03
C PRO A 228 -2.50 0.40 -12.55
N PRO A 229 -2.85 1.60 -13.06
CA PRO A 229 -1.99 2.57 -13.77
C PRO A 229 -1.64 3.87 -13.00
N VAL A 230 -2.14 4.08 -11.77
CA VAL A 230 -1.93 5.31 -10.98
C VAL A 230 -0.46 5.58 -10.71
N HIS A 231 0.30 4.51 -10.43
CA HIS A 231 1.74 4.60 -10.17
C HIS A 231 2.51 5.23 -11.33
N TRP A 232 2.23 4.78 -12.57
CA TRP A 232 2.89 5.28 -13.77
C TRP A 232 2.54 6.73 -14.07
N MET A 233 1.26 7.09 -13.94
CA MET A 233 0.85 8.49 -14.10
C MET A 233 1.60 9.41 -13.11
N ARG A 234 1.67 9.03 -11.83
CA ARG A 234 2.36 9.85 -10.83
C ARG A 234 3.86 9.98 -11.10
N LEU A 235 4.52 8.91 -11.54
CA LEU A 235 5.92 8.96 -11.96
C LEU A 235 6.11 9.95 -13.12
N PHE A 236 5.25 9.88 -14.14
CA PHE A 236 5.31 10.81 -15.26
C PHE A 236 5.15 12.27 -14.81
N LEU A 237 4.14 12.56 -13.98
CA LEU A 237 3.92 13.91 -13.47
C LEU A 237 5.06 14.39 -12.57
N GLN A 238 5.71 13.48 -11.84
CA GLN A 238 6.90 13.80 -11.05
C GLN A 238 8.04 14.24 -11.95
N ARG A 239 8.32 13.50 -13.04
CA ARG A 239 9.33 13.90 -14.04
C ARG A 239 8.97 15.21 -14.73
N PHE A 240 7.69 15.40 -15.07
CA PHE A 240 7.19 16.65 -15.62
C PHE A 240 7.47 17.85 -14.69
N LYS A 241 7.25 17.67 -13.39
CA LYS A 241 7.56 18.68 -12.37
C LYS A 241 9.07 18.92 -12.22
N GLU A 242 9.89 17.86 -12.18
CA GLU A 242 11.35 17.95 -12.08
C GLU A 242 11.97 18.69 -13.27
N HIS A 243 11.42 18.48 -14.48
CA HIS A 243 11.84 19.16 -15.71
C HIS A 243 11.05 20.44 -16.01
N ARG A 244 10.38 21.02 -15.01
CA ARG A 244 9.67 22.32 -15.09
C ARG A 244 8.66 22.42 -16.23
N GLY A 245 8.01 21.32 -16.57
CA GLY A 245 6.99 21.27 -17.63
C GLY A 245 7.51 21.03 -19.04
N HIS A 246 8.82 20.89 -19.25
CA HIS A 246 9.38 20.76 -20.60
C HIS A 246 9.32 19.31 -21.13
N ILE A 247 8.34 19.02 -21.99
CA ILE A 247 8.07 17.68 -22.53
C ILE A 247 9.28 17.00 -23.21
N PRO A 248 10.08 17.66 -24.06
CA PRO A 248 11.25 17.03 -24.66
C PRO A 248 12.28 16.54 -23.63
N SER A 249 12.44 17.28 -22.53
CA SER A 249 13.34 16.89 -21.43
C SER A 249 12.80 15.71 -20.64
N VAL A 250 11.48 15.69 -20.38
CA VAL A 250 10.81 14.54 -19.75
C VAL A 250 10.96 13.29 -20.61
N ARG A 251 10.78 13.41 -21.93
CA ARG A 251 10.94 12.31 -22.88
C ARG A 251 12.37 11.76 -22.85
N ALA A 252 13.37 12.62 -22.95
CA ALA A 252 14.78 12.21 -22.91
C ALA A 252 15.14 11.51 -21.59
N ALA A 253 14.63 12.00 -20.45
CA ALA A 253 14.85 11.37 -19.15
C ALA A 253 14.18 9.99 -19.07
N LEU A 254 12.92 9.87 -19.51
CA LEU A 254 12.22 8.58 -19.54
C LEU A 254 12.87 7.58 -20.51
N GLU A 255 13.42 8.04 -21.64
CA GLU A 255 14.18 7.20 -22.57
C GLU A 255 15.51 6.74 -21.96
N ALA A 256 16.25 7.62 -21.29
CA ALA A 256 17.50 7.29 -20.60
C ALA A 256 17.29 6.27 -19.46
N GLU A 257 16.15 6.33 -18.78
CA GLU A 257 15.76 5.38 -17.74
C GLU A 257 15.19 4.05 -18.31
N GLY A 258 15.10 3.91 -19.64
CA GLY A 258 14.47 2.75 -20.29
C GLY A 258 12.97 2.65 -20.04
N LEU A 259 12.35 3.76 -19.59
CA LEU A 259 10.93 3.89 -19.23
C LEU A 259 10.04 4.27 -20.42
N LEU A 260 10.60 4.78 -21.51
CA LEU A 260 9.89 5.06 -22.76
C LEU A 260 10.75 4.61 -23.95
N LYS A 261 10.14 4.04 -25.00
CA LYS A 261 10.89 3.70 -26.22
C LYS A 261 11.26 4.98 -27.00
N PRO A 262 12.46 5.07 -27.61
CA PRO A 262 12.81 6.17 -28.49
C PRO A 262 11.78 6.33 -29.63
N LEU A 263 11.44 7.57 -30.00
CA LEU A 263 10.75 7.80 -31.25
C LEU A 263 11.69 7.45 -32.42
N PRO A 264 11.21 6.78 -33.48
CA PRO A 264 11.97 6.68 -34.70
C PRO A 264 12.24 8.10 -35.24
N PRO A 265 13.42 8.38 -35.79
CA PRO A 265 13.73 9.70 -36.36
C PRO A 265 12.69 10.05 -37.43
N GLU A 266 12.23 11.31 -37.42
CA GLU A 266 11.29 11.82 -38.42
C GLU A 266 11.86 11.57 -39.82
N GLY A 267 11.22 10.67 -40.58
CA GLY A 267 11.67 10.25 -41.91
C GLY A 267 11.64 8.74 -42.15
N VAL A 268 11.64 7.91 -41.11
CA VAL A 268 11.49 6.45 -41.28
C VAL A 268 10.02 6.07 -41.16
N ARG A 269 9.29 6.13 -42.28
CA ARG A 269 8.02 5.40 -42.41
C ARG A 269 8.33 3.92 -42.17
N ALA A 270 7.71 3.33 -41.14
CA ALA A 270 7.69 1.88 -41.03
C ALA A 270 7.11 1.29 -42.33
N PRO A 271 7.74 0.27 -42.95
CA PRO A 271 7.13 -0.43 -44.07
C PRO A 271 5.80 -1.02 -43.59
N GLY A 272 4.79 -0.86 -44.44
CA GLY A 272 3.37 -0.98 -44.12
C GLY A 272 2.97 -2.23 -43.32
N ARG A 273 1.97 -2.02 -42.47
CA ARG A 273 0.97 -3.03 -42.10
C ARG A 273 -0.41 -2.42 -42.23
#